data_AF-A0A0K2RBQ7-F1
#
_entry.id   AF-A0A0K2RBQ7-F1
#
_cell.length_a   1.000
_cell.length_b   1.000
_cell.length_c   1.000
_cell.angle_alpha   90.00
_cell.angle_beta   90.00
_cell.angle_gamma   90.00
#
_symmetry.space_group_name_H-M   'P 1'
#
loop_
_entity.id
_entity.type
_entity.pdbx_description
1 polymer ?
#
loop_
_entity_poly.entity_id
_entity_poly.type
_entity_poly.pdbx_seq_one_letter_code
_entity_poly.pdbx_strand_id
1 'polypeptide(L)'
;MMITIWQVAPALRMGNAVVVKPSEYTPLSVLALAAVINEELPEGLLTVVSGGRDVGARLAEHPAIGKVMFTGSTATGKAVIRSSADTVKRLTLELGGNDAGIVLPDADPKAIAEGLFWGAFINTGQTCAALKRLYVHDSLYEAVCTELAAVAAAMPMGVGLDEANVLGPLQNRQQYDIVAKLVDAARDSGARILLGGNPTTASPATSTPPPS
;
A
#
# COMPACT_ATOMS: atom_id res chain seq x y z
N MET A 1 -2.46 -3.96 10.71
CA MET A 1 -1.52 -4.48 11.72
C MET A 1 -0.08 -3.96 11.56
N MET A 2 0.70 -4.37 10.55
CA MET A 2 2.16 -4.11 10.47
C MET A 2 2.59 -2.64 10.64
N ILE A 3 2.05 -1.71 9.83
CA ILE A 3 2.39 -0.28 9.94
C ILE A 3 2.03 0.30 11.33
N THR A 4 0.96 -0.21 11.95
CA THR A 4 0.53 0.21 13.28
C THR A 4 1.57 -0.15 14.33
N ILE A 5 2.06 -1.39 14.34
CA ILE A 5 3.03 -1.80 15.38
C ILE A 5 4.38 -1.09 15.23
N TRP A 6 4.80 -0.76 14.00
CA TRP A 6 6.00 0.06 13.75
C TRP A 6 5.91 1.49 14.33
N GLN A 7 4.70 2.01 14.59
CA GLN A 7 4.49 3.31 15.21
C GLN A 7 4.22 3.18 16.73
N VAL A 8 3.36 2.22 17.11
CA VAL A 8 2.93 1.99 18.49
C VAL A 8 4.07 1.50 19.38
N ALA A 9 4.81 0.47 18.95
CA ALA A 9 5.85 -0.15 19.77
C ALA A 9 6.97 0.83 20.17
N PRO A 10 7.60 1.61 19.27
CA PRO A 10 8.61 2.59 19.67
C PRO A 10 8.01 3.75 20.48
N ALA A 11 6.77 4.18 20.21
CA ALA A 11 6.13 5.24 20.99
C ALA A 11 5.92 4.83 22.46
N LEU A 12 5.35 3.65 22.69
CA LEU A 12 5.20 3.05 24.03
C LEU A 12 6.56 2.82 24.70
N ARG A 13 7.53 2.25 23.98
CA ARG A 13 8.89 1.98 24.50
C ARG A 13 9.63 3.25 24.93
N MET A 14 9.28 4.40 24.37
CA MET A 14 9.79 5.73 24.74
C MET A 14 8.93 6.46 25.80
N GLY A 15 7.96 5.77 26.42
CA GLY A 15 7.14 6.31 27.51
C GLY A 15 5.98 7.21 27.09
N ASN A 16 5.52 7.14 25.84
CA ASN A 16 4.38 7.91 25.36
C ASN A 16 3.09 7.08 25.45
N ALA A 17 2.00 7.69 25.90
CA ALA A 17 0.65 7.17 25.61
C ALA A 17 0.35 7.36 24.11
N VAL A 18 -0.42 6.44 23.52
CA VAL A 18 -0.65 6.37 22.07
C VAL A 18 -2.14 6.30 21.76
N VAL A 19 -2.59 7.19 20.87
CA VAL A 19 -3.91 7.13 20.26
C VAL A 19 -3.76 6.73 18.80
N VAL A 20 -4.34 5.58 18.42
CA VAL A 20 -4.26 5.01 17.07
C VAL A 20 -5.57 5.23 16.32
N LYS A 21 -5.51 5.83 15.13
CA LYS A 21 -6.63 5.85 14.17
C LYS A 21 -6.33 4.94 12.98
N PRO A 22 -6.82 3.68 12.96
CA PRO A 22 -6.60 2.79 11.83
C PRO A 22 -7.35 3.28 10.59
N SER A 23 -6.99 2.79 9.40
CA SER A 23 -7.81 3.01 8.20
C SER A 23 -9.24 2.55 8.44
N GLU A 24 -10.21 3.39 8.08
CA GLU A 24 -11.64 3.12 8.11
C GLU A 24 -12.01 1.85 7.32
N TYR A 25 -11.18 1.45 6.35
CA TYR A 25 -11.38 0.23 5.55
C TYR A 25 -10.79 -1.05 6.17
N THR A 26 -9.87 -0.95 7.14
CA THR A 26 -9.18 -2.12 7.73
C THR A 26 -9.03 -2.07 9.28
N PRO A 27 -10.05 -1.62 10.05
CA PRO A 27 -9.91 -1.38 11.49
C PRO A 27 -9.75 -2.66 12.32
N LEU A 28 -10.37 -3.77 11.92
CA LEU A 28 -10.54 -4.98 12.75
C LEU A 28 -9.20 -5.56 13.24
N SER A 29 -8.20 -5.66 12.36
CA SER A 29 -6.86 -6.18 12.72
C SER A 29 -6.12 -5.31 13.75
N VAL A 30 -6.44 -4.01 13.80
CA VAL A 30 -5.82 -3.07 14.74
C VAL A 30 -6.56 -3.06 16.08
N LEU A 31 -7.89 -3.18 16.06
CA LEU A 31 -8.69 -3.35 17.26
C LEU A 31 -8.32 -4.66 17.99
N ALA A 32 -8.21 -5.78 17.27
CA ALA A 32 -7.79 -7.05 17.83
C ALA A 32 -6.36 -7.01 18.39
N LEU A 33 -5.40 -6.40 17.67
CA LEU A 33 -4.03 -6.22 18.17
C LEU A 33 -4.00 -5.39 19.46
N ALA A 34 -4.75 -4.29 19.52
CA ALA A 34 -4.77 -3.43 20.69
C ALA A 34 -5.46 -4.08 21.89
N ALA A 35 -6.48 -4.93 21.68
CA ALA A 35 -7.09 -5.71 22.75
C ALA A 35 -6.04 -6.60 23.44
N VAL A 36 -5.28 -7.40 22.67
CA VAL A 36 -4.21 -8.26 23.20
C VAL A 36 -3.10 -7.46 23.87
N ILE A 37 -2.66 -6.34 23.28
CA ILE A 37 -1.62 -5.49 23.90
C ILE A 37 -2.12 -4.90 25.23
N ASN A 38 -3.40 -4.54 25.34
CA ASN A 38 -3.98 -3.96 26.54
C ASN A 38 -4.26 -4.96 27.67
N GLU A 39 -4.04 -6.26 27.46
CA GLU A 39 -4.01 -7.25 28.55
C GLU A 39 -2.76 -7.04 29.45
N GLU A 40 -1.67 -6.48 28.88
CA GLU A 40 -0.38 -6.29 29.54
C GLU A 40 -0.03 -4.81 29.83
N LEU A 41 -0.74 -3.85 29.22
CA LEU A 41 -0.49 -2.42 29.43
C LEU A 41 -1.33 -1.82 30.56
N PRO A 42 -0.75 -0.88 31.35
CA PRO A 42 -1.54 0.03 32.19
C PRO A 42 -2.65 0.75 31.41
N GLU A 43 -3.78 0.96 32.09
CA GLU A 43 -4.97 1.60 31.53
C GLU A 43 -4.65 2.97 30.89
N GLY A 44 -5.22 3.21 29.71
CA GLY A 44 -5.08 4.47 28.99
C GLY A 44 -3.79 4.65 28.18
N LEU A 45 -2.79 3.76 28.28
CA LEU A 45 -1.54 3.91 27.49
C LEU A 45 -1.72 3.66 25.99
N LEU A 46 -2.65 2.80 25.57
CA LEU A 46 -2.97 2.56 24.17
C LEU A 46 -4.49 2.59 23.95
N THR A 47 -4.95 3.61 23.23
CA THR A 47 -6.35 3.76 22.83
C THR A 47 -6.48 3.68 21.31
N VAL A 48 -7.46 2.94 20.80
CA VAL A 48 -7.79 2.91 19.38
C VAL A 48 -9.09 3.65 19.13
N VAL A 49 -9.08 4.65 18.25
CA VAL A 49 -10.26 5.40 17.85
C VAL A 49 -10.51 5.14 16.36
N SER A 50 -11.48 4.26 16.06
CA SER A 50 -11.92 4.04 14.68
C SER A 50 -12.81 5.20 14.23
N GLY A 51 -12.61 5.67 13.00
CA GLY A 51 -13.35 6.81 12.43
C GLY A 51 -12.77 7.24 11.09
N GLY A 52 -13.34 8.28 10.48
CA GLY A 52 -12.96 8.73 9.13
C GLY A 52 -11.85 9.77 9.11
N ARG A 53 -11.94 10.68 8.13
CA ARG A 53 -11.08 11.87 7.97
C ARG A 53 -11.23 12.85 9.13
N ASP A 54 -12.45 12.98 9.64
CA ASP A 54 -12.86 13.87 10.73
C ASP A 54 -12.09 13.57 12.03
N VAL A 55 -12.05 12.30 12.46
CA VAL A 55 -11.28 11.88 13.63
C VAL A 55 -9.78 12.11 13.40
N GLY A 56 -9.27 11.83 12.18
CA GLY A 56 -7.87 12.08 11.83
C GLY A 56 -7.48 13.56 11.91
N ALA A 57 -8.35 14.47 11.44
CA ALA A 57 -8.13 15.92 11.54
C ALA A 57 -8.17 16.37 13.01
N ARG A 58 -9.14 15.92 13.80
CA ARG A 58 -9.22 16.23 15.23
C ARG A 58 -7.99 15.78 16.00
N LEU A 59 -7.45 14.59 15.72
CA LEU A 59 -6.19 14.13 16.34
C LEU A 59 -4.98 14.97 15.92
N ALA A 60 -4.93 15.44 14.66
CA ALA A 60 -3.86 16.31 14.19
C ALA A 60 -3.94 17.73 14.82
N GLU A 61 -5.14 18.23 15.11
CA GLU A 61 -5.41 19.53 15.75
C GLU A 61 -5.24 19.47 17.29
N HIS A 62 -5.59 18.37 17.95
CA HIS A 62 -5.78 18.31 19.40
C HIS A 62 -4.57 18.82 20.21
N PRO A 63 -4.74 19.75 21.17
CA PRO A 63 -3.61 20.40 21.86
C PRO A 63 -2.80 19.44 22.76
N ALA A 64 -3.42 18.37 23.27
CA ALA A 64 -2.72 17.38 24.11
C ALA A 64 -1.84 16.38 23.33
N ILE A 65 -1.87 16.38 21.98
CA ILE A 65 -1.07 15.44 21.17
C ILE A 65 0.27 16.10 20.82
N GLY A 66 1.37 15.65 21.43
CA GLY A 66 2.70 16.23 21.20
C GLY A 66 3.39 15.82 19.88
N LYS A 67 2.95 14.72 19.26
CA LYS A 67 3.52 14.17 18.03
C LYS A 67 2.46 13.46 17.21
N VAL A 68 2.52 13.59 15.88
CA VAL A 68 1.74 12.79 14.93
C VAL A 68 2.68 11.92 14.11
N MET A 69 2.32 10.64 13.96
CA MET A 69 2.89 9.72 12.99
C MET A 69 1.80 9.39 11.97
N PHE A 70 2.09 9.53 10.69
CA PHE A 70 1.12 9.28 9.62
C PHE A 70 1.77 8.53 8.48
N THR A 71 1.09 7.48 8.00
CA THR A 71 1.47 6.73 6.80
C THR A 71 0.27 6.69 5.86
N GLY A 72 0.45 7.11 4.61
CA GLY A 72 -0.64 7.20 3.64
C GLY A 72 -0.28 8.06 2.43
N SER A 73 -1.26 8.76 1.85
CA SER A 73 -1.02 9.58 0.66
C SER A 73 -0.41 10.94 0.97
N THR A 74 0.38 11.48 0.04
CA THR A 74 0.94 12.84 0.12
C THR A 74 -0.15 13.92 0.29
N ALA A 75 -1.33 13.71 -0.30
CA ALA A 75 -2.46 14.63 -0.18
C ALA A 75 -2.99 14.71 1.26
N THR A 76 -3.16 13.57 1.94
CA THR A 76 -3.57 13.53 3.35
C THR A 76 -2.41 14.00 4.25
N GLY A 77 -1.16 13.65 3.95
CA GLY A 77 0.01 14.17 4.67
C GLY A 77 0.08 15.70 4.67
N LYS A 78 -0.20 16.36 3.53
CA LYS A 78 -0.32 17.82 3.44
C LYS A 78 -1.46 18.39 4.30
N ALA A 79 -2.57 17.66 4.48
CA ALA A 79 -3.64 18.07 5.38
C ALA A 79 -3.24 17.93 6.86
N VAL A 80 -2.53 16.85 7.23
CA VAL A 80 -1.97 16.65 8.58
C VAL A 80 -1.00 17.78 8.93
N ILE A 81 -0.10 18.17 8.00
CA ILE A 81 0.82 19.30 8.21
C ILE A 81 0.05 20.58 8.56
N ARG A 82 -0.97 20.94 7.76
CA ARG A 82 -1.79 22.14 8.00
C ARG A 82 -2.50 22.09 9.36
N SER A 83 -3.14 20.97 9.67
CA SER A 83 -3.89 20.74 10.92
C SER A 83 -3.00 20.74 12.17
N SER A 84 -1.69 20.50 12.02
CA SER A 84 -0.72 20.48 13.12
C SER A 84 -0.09 21.84 13.46
N ALA A 85 -0.27 22.84 12.59
CA ALA A 85 0.52 24.07 12.56
C ALA A 85 0.39 24.93 13.82
N ASP A 86 -0.84 25.20 14.28
CA ASP A 86 -1.13 26.09 15.42
C ASP A 86 -0.47 25.63 16.74
N THR A 87 -0.16 24.33 16.81
CA THR A 87 0.44 23.65 17.96
C THR A 87 1.90 23.23 17.73
N VAL A 88 2.45 23.47 16.53
CA VAL A 88 3.82 23.14 16.12
C VAL A 88 4.22 21.68 16.46
N LYS A 89 3.30 20.71 16.25
CA LYS A 89 3.53 19.31 16.61
C LYS A 89 4.69 18.70 15.83
N ARG A 90 5.41 17.77 16.46
CA ARG A 90 6.41 16.95 15.76
C ARG A 90 5.71 15.99 14.80
N LEU A 91 6.16 15.90 13.56
CA LEU A 91 5.60 15.02 12.53
C LEU A 91 6.57 13.91 12.12
N THR A 92 6.05 12.75 11.78
CA THR A 92 6.71 11.72 10.95
C THR A 92 5.71 11.29 9.88
N LEU A 93 6.09 11.41 8.61
CA LEU A 93 5.16 11.32 7.47
C LEU A 93 5.72 10.37 6.40
N GLU A 94 5.12 9.20 6.28
CA GLU A 94 5.47 8.20 5.27
C GLU A 94 4.43 8.27 4.12
N LEU A 95 4.79 8.93 3.02
CA LEU A 95 3.82 9.49 2.06
C LEU A 95 3.72 8.75 0.70
N GLY A 96 4.08 7.47 0.69
CA GLY A 96 4.15 6.63 -0.50
C GLY A 96 5.42 6.87 -1.34
N GLY A 97 5.54 6.14 -2.45
CA GLY A 97 6.68 6.19 -3.36
C GLY A 97 6.27 6.05 -4.83
N ASN A 98 7.19 6.38 -5.74
CA ASN A 98 7.09 6.10 -7.18
C ASN A 98 8.34 5.34 -7.63
N ASP A 99 8.58 4.20 -6.99
CA ASP A 99 9.89 3.58 -6.87
C ASP A 99 10.39 3.02 -8.19
N ALA A 100 11.70 3.19 -8.43
CA ALA A 100 12.34 2.91 -9.70
C ALA A 100 13.31 1.72 -9.59
N GLY A 101 13.24 0.82 -10.56
CA GLY A 101 14.24 -0.22 -10.81
C GLY A 101 15.01 0.08 -12.08
N ILE A 102 16.27 -0.33 -12.14
CA ILE A 102 17.15 -0.14 -13.29
C ILE A 102 17.80 -1.50 -13.63
N VAL A 103 17.59 -1.98 -14.86
CA VAL A 103 18.20 -3.19 -15.39
C VAL A 103 19.39 -2.80 -16.26
N LEU A 104 20.59 -3.21 -15.83
CA LEU A 104 21.85 -2.98 -16.52
C LEU A 104 22.03 -3.97 -17.70
N PRO A 105 22.82 -3.62 -18.74
CA PRO A 105 22.97 -4.42 -19.96
C PRO A 105 23.58 -5.82 -19.78
N ASP A 106 24.18 -6.10 -18.62
CA ASP A 106 24.80 -7.37 -18.23
C ASP A 106 23.86 -8.28 -17.41
N ALA A 107 22.65 -7.83 -17.09
CA ALA A 107 21.67 -8.63 -16.37
C ALA A 107 21.04 -9.72 -17.26
N ASP A 108 20.83 -10.91 -16.70
CA ASP A 108 20.03 -11.97 -17.32
C ASP A 108 18.53 -11.69 -17.12
N PRO A 109 17.75 -11.38 -18.18
CA PRO A 109 16.33 -11.05 -18.07
C PRO A 109 15.48 -12.14 -17.40
N LYS A 110 15.82 -13.42 -17.65
CA LYS A 110 15.08 -14.57 -17.14
C LYS A 110 15.38 -14.80 -15.66
N ALA A 111 16.65 -14.67 -15.26
CA ALA A 111 17.05 -14.82 -13.86
C ALA A 111 16.44 -13.73 -12.94
N ILE A 112 16.18 -12.52 -13.47
CA ILE A 112 15.63 -11.41 -12.68
C ILE A 112 14.10 -11.28 -12.73
N ALA A 113 13.41 -11.92 -13.69
CA ALA A 113 11.99 -11.70 -13.97
C ALA A 113 11.07 -11.92 -12.76
N GLU A 114 11.28 -12.99 -12.00
CA GLU A 114 10.49 -13.27 -10.79
C GLU A 114 10.75 -12.25 -9.67
N GLY A 115 12.02 -11.82 -9.49
CA GLY A 115 12.37 -10.78 -8.52
C GLY A 115 11.76 -9.42 -8.87
N LEU A 116 11.75 -9.07 -10.16
CA LEU A 116 11.05 -7.87 -10.66
C LEU A 116 9.54 -7.96 -10.47
N PHE A 117 8.95 -9.13 -10.73
CA PHE A 117 7.53 -9.37 -10.53
C PHE A 117 7.14 -9.17 -9.06
N TRP A 118 7.80 -9.85 -8.12
CA TRP A 118 7.48 -9.70 -6.70
C TRP A 118 7.80 -8.30 -6.16
N GLY A 119 8.86 -7.65 -6.68
CA GLY A 119 9.15 -6.25 -6.38
C GLY A 119 8.02 -5.30 -6.79
N ALA A 120 7.31 -5.57 -7.88
CA ALA A 120 6.21 -4.71 -8.38
C ALA A 120 4.82 -5.11 -7.85
N PHE A 121 4.53 -6.40 -7.76
CA PHE A 121 3.17 -6.92 -7.60
C PHE A 121 2.86 -7.52 -6.22
N ILE A 122 3.81 -7.57 -5.28
CA ILE A 122 3.52 -8.01 -3.89
C ILE A 122 2.37 -7.21 -3.27
N ASN A 123 1.42 -7.93 -2.65
CA ASN A 123 0.14 -7.38 -2.17
C ASN A 123 -0.69 -6.69 -3.29
N THR A 124 -0.63 -7.23 -4.50
CA THR A 124 -1.29 -6.69 -5.70
C THR A 124 -0.84 -5.25 -6.00
N GLY A 125 0.46 -4.99 -5.80
CA GLY A 125 1.09 -3.67 -5.94
C GLY A 125 0.71 -2.65 -4.87
N GLN A 126 -0.09 -3.02 -3.86
CA GLN A 126 -0.57 -2.13 -2.80
C GLN A 126 0.47 -1.99 -1.67
N THR A 127 1.73 -1.75 -2.04
CA THR A 127 2.88 -1.65 -1.14
C THR A 127 3.59 -0.31 -1.40
N CYS A 128 3.90 0.44 -0.34
CA CYS A 128 4.47 1.78 -0.48
C CYS A 128 5.77 1.79 -1.30
N ALA A 129 6.63 0.79 -1.10
CA ALA A 129 7.91 0.59 -1.78
C ALA A 129 7.85 -0.33 -3.03
N ALA A 130 6.66 -0.69 -3.53
CA ALA A 130 6.55 -1.51 -4.75
C ALA A 130 7.22 -0.82 -5.95
N LEU A 131 7.91 -1.59 -6.78
CA LEU A 131 8.46 -1.14 -8.07
C LEU A 131 7.32 -0.64 -8.97
N LYS A 132 7.35 0.65 -9.31
CA LYS A 132 6.31 1.32 -10.13
C LYS A 132 6.84 1.77 -11.50
N ARG A 133 8.16 1.90 -11.64
CA ARG A 133 8.85 2.26 -12.88
C ARG A 133 10.06 1.37 -13.07
N LEU A 134 10.11 0.61 -14.16
CA LEU A 134 11.28 -0.19 -14.53
C LEU A 134 11.96 0.43 -15.74
N TYR A 135 13.21 0.84 -15.57
CA TYR A 135 14.07 1.29 -16.66
C TYR A 135 14.95 0.11 -17.09
N VAL A 136 14.92 -0.23 -18.37
CA VAL A 136 15.66 -1.38 -18.92
C VAL A 136 16.59 -0.86 -20.02
N HIS A 137 17.82 -1.38 -20.06
CA HIS A 137 18.72 -1.10 -21.18
C HIS A 137 18.12 -1.62 -22.49
N ASP A 138 18.21 -0.83 -23.57
CA ASP A 138 17.55 -1.07 -24.86
C ASP A 138 17.77 -2.51 -25.40
N SER A 139 19.02 -3.00 -25.33
CA SER A 139 19.41 -4.36 -25.75
C SER A 139 18.72 -5.51 -25.01
N LEU A 140 18.08 -5.24 -23.87
CA LEU A 140 17.37 -6.23 -23.04
C LEU A 140 15.85 -5.97 -22.99
N TYR A 141 15.35 -4.88 -23.58
CA TYR A 141 13.97 -4.39 -23.36
C TYR A 141 12.91 -5.46 -23.68
N GLU A 142 12.90 -6.01 -24.90
CA GLU A 142 11.91 -7.03 -25.29
C GLU A 142 12.06 -8.35 -24.51
N ALA A 143 13.29 -8.73 -24.13
CA ALA A 143 13.53 -9.93 -23.34
C ALA A 143 12.96 -9.79 -21.91
N VAL A 144 13.23 -8.65 -21.24
CA VAL A 144 12.66 -8.36 -19.91
C VAL A 144 11.13 -8.23 -19.99
N CYS A 145 10.59 -7.58 -21.03
CA CYS A 145 9.15 -7.52 -21.25
C CYS A 145 8.52 -8.92 -21.40
N THR A 146 9.16 -9.81 -22.16
CA THR A 146 8.67 -11.17 -22.41
C THR A 146 8.70 -12.02 -21.14
N GLU A 147 9.84 -12.11 -20.46
CA GLU A 147 9.99 -12.94 -19.26
C GLU A 147 9.13 -12.42 -18.09
N LEU A 148 9.04 -11.10 -17.89
CA LEU A 148 8.18 -10.52 -16.84
C LEU A 148 6.68 -10.74 -17.13
N ALA A 149 6.25 -10.65 -18.40
CA ALA A 149 4.88 -10.96 -18.78
C ALA A 149 4.56 -12.45 -18.62
N ALA A 150 5.51 -13.34 -18.93
CA ALA A 150 5.36 -14.78 -18.73
C ALA A 150 5.20 -15.15 -17.24
N VAL A 151 6.02 -14.55 -16.36
CA VAL A 151 5.84 -14.69 -14.90
C VAL A 151 4.46 -14.19 -14.49
N ALA A 152 4.07 -12.98 -14.91
CA ALA A 152 2.80 -12.39 -14.52
C ALA A 152 1.57 -13.19 -14.99
N ALA A 153 1.64 -13.84 -16.16
CA ALA A 153 0.55 -14.67 -16.68
C ALA A 153 0.38 -16.00 -15.92
N ALA A 154 1.45 -16.49 -15.29
CA ALA A 154 1.45 -17.75 -14.54
C ALA A 154 0.97 -17.61 -13.08
N MET A 155 0.77 -16.40 -12.56
CA MET A 155 0.56 -16.15 -11.14
C MET A 155 -0.92 -16.25 -10.73
N PRO A 156 -1.30 -17.23 -9.88
CA PRO A 156 -2.70 -17.42 -9.49
C PRO A 156 -3.19 -16.29 -8.57
N MET A 157 -4.35 -15.73 -8.92
CA MET A 157 -4.96 -14.58 -8.28
C MET A 157 -6.44 -14.86 -7.98
N GLY A 158 -6.87 -14.61 -6.75
CA GLY A 158 -8.23 -14.95 -6.33
C GLY A 158 -8.55 -14.55 -4.89
N VAL A 159 -9.31 -15.41 -4.20
CA VAL A 159 -9.74 -15.17 -2.81
C VAL A 159 -8.59 -15.52 -1.87
N GLY A 160 -8.11 -14.55 -1.08
CA GLY A 160 -6.96 -14.72 -0.17
C GLY A 160 -7.18 -15.63 1.05
N LEU A 161 -8.24 -16.44 1.07
CA LEU A 161 -8.45 -17.55 2.01
C LEU A 161 -8.18 -18.91 1.37
N ASP A 162 -7.98 -18.95 0.05
CA ASP A 162 -7.64 -20.15 -0.72
C ASP A 162 -6.14 -20.12 -1.02
N GLU A 163 -5.42 -21.11 -0.47
CA GLU A 163 -3.95 -21.24 -0.56
C GLU A 163 -3.44 -21.41 -1.99
N ALA A 164 -4.30 -21.74 -2.95
CA ALA A 164 -3.93 -21.76 -4.37
C ALA A 164 -3.65 -20.36 -4.94
N ASN A 165 -4.11 -19.28 -4.28
CA ASN A 165 -3.95 -17.90 -4.76
C ASN A 165 -2.78 -17.20 -4.06
N VAL A 166 -1.79 -16.75 -4.84
CA VAL A 166 -0.64 -15.98 -4.33
C VAL A 166 -0.86 -14.46 -4.39
N LEU A 167 -1.88 -14.01 -5.14
CA LEU A 167 -2.32 -12.62 -5.20
C LEU A 167 -3.81 -12.48 -4.87
N GLY A 168 -4.15 -11.39 -4.18
CA GLY A 168 -5.52 -11.05 -3.77
C GLY A 168 -6.13 -9.87 -4.53
N PRO A 169 -7.39 -9.50 -4.26
CA PRO A 169 -8.04 -8.36 -4.88
C PRO A 169 -7.40 -7.02 -4.48
N LEU A 170 -7.72 -5.96 -5.25
CA LEU A 170 -7.51 -4.60 -4.75
C LEU A 170 -8.44 -4.33 -3.55
N GLN A 171 -7.95 -3.57 -2.57
CA GLN A 171 -8.55 -3.51 -1.22
C GLN A 171 -10.03 -3.10 -1.25
N ASN A 172 -10.39 -2.13 -2.10
CA ASN A 172 -11.75 -1.62 -2.21
C ASN A 172 -12.05 -1.10 -3.62
N ARG A 173 -13.33 -0.82 -3.89
CA ARG A 173 -13.81 -0.36 -5.20
C ARG A 173 -13.21 0.98 -5.63
N GLN A 174 -13.02 1.93 -4.70
CA GLN A 174 -12.43 3.24 -5.02
C GLN A 174 -10.99 3.11 -5.50
N GLN A 175 -10.18 2.24 -4.87
CA GLN A 175 -8.82 1.96 -5.30
C GLN A 175 -8.79 1.24 -6.66
N TYR A 176 -9.71 0.31 -6.89
CA TYR A 176 -9.90 -0.35 -8.19
C TYR A 176 -10.22 0.67 -9.29
N ASP A 177 -11.17 1.57 -9.08
CA ASP A 177 -11.55 2.60 -10.07
C ASP A 177 -10.41 3.59 -10.35
N ILE A 178 -9.49 3.82 -9.39
CA ILE A 178 -8.26 4.60 -9.61
C ILE A 178 -7.29 3.83 -10.51
N VAL A 179 -7.01 2.56 -10.21
CA VAL A 179 -6.08 1.72 -11.00
C VAL A 179 -6.59 1.53 -12.43
N ALA A 180 -7.90 1.26 -12.61
CA ALA A 180 -8.51 1.13 -13.93
C ALA A 180 -8.30 2.40 -14.78
N LYS A 181 -8.57 3.59 -14.23
CA LYS A 181 -8.33 4.87 -14.92
C LYS A 181 -6.87 5.13 -15.27
N LEU A 182 -5.92 4.65 -14.46
CA LEU A 182 -4.49 4.75 -14.78
C LEU A 182 -4.09 3.82 -15.94
N VAL A 183 -4.68 2.63 -16.02
CA VAL A 183 -4.51 1.71 -17.16
C VAL A 183 -5.13 2.30 -18.42
N ASP A 184 -6.33 2.87 -18.33
CA ASP A 184 -7.01 3.50 -19.45
C ASP A 184 -6.21 4.70 -19.98
N ALA A 185 -5.74 5.59 -19.09
CA ALA A 185 -4.88 6.70 -19.48
C ALA A 185 -3.55 6.24 -20.11
N ALA A 186 -2.97 5.13 -19.66
CA ALA A 186 -1.78 4.54 -20.30
C ALA A 186 -2.09 4.04 -21.72
N ARG A 187 -3.23 3.36 -21.92
CA ARG A 187 -3.69 2.92 -23.24
C ARG A 187 -3.94 4.11 -24.18
N ASP A 188 -4.64 5.13 -23.70
CA ASP A 188 -5.02 6.33 -24.47
C ASP A 188 -3.80 7.20 -24.85
N SER A 189 -2.71 7.11 -24.08
CA SER A 189 -1.41 7.74 -24.39
C SER A 189 -0.50 6.87 -25.26
N GLY A 190 -0.98 5.72 -25.74
CA GLY A 190 -0.28 4.86 -26.70
C GLY A 190 0.67 3.83 -26.07
N ALA A 191 0.59 3.56 -24.76
CA ALA A 191 1.43 2.55 -24.12
C ALA A 191 1.05 1.12 -24.56
N ARG A 192 2.07 0.29 -24.81
CA ARG A 192 1.90 -1.15 -25.08
C ARG A 192 1.54 -1.90 -23.80
N ILE A 193 0.28 -2.31 -23.66
CA ILE A 193 -0.17 -3.20 -22.58
C ILE A 193 0.22 -4.64 -22.95
N LEU A 194 1.16 -5.23 -22.19
CA LEU A 194 1.67 -6.58 -22.44
C LEU A 194 0.74 -7.69 -21.96
N LEU A 195 0.06 -7.46 -20.82
CA LEU A 195 -0.81 -8.44 -20.18
C LEU A 195 -1.91 -7.73 -19.38
N GLY A 196 -3.11 -8.33 -19.33
CA GLY A 196 -4.21 -7.84 -18.51
C GLY A 196 -4.75 -6.49 -18.99
N GLY A 197 -4.97 -5.56 -18.06
CA GLY A 197 -5.51 -4.23 -18.35
C GLY A 197 -6.98 -4.20 -18.83
N ASN A 198 -7.67 -5.33 -18.81
CA ASN A 198 -9.06 -5.50 -19.22
C ASN A 198 -9.94 -5.87 -18.01
N PRO A 199 -10.36 -4.90 -17.18
CA PRO A 199 -11.18 -5.17 -16.00
C PRO A 199 -12.50 -5.85 -16.37
N THR A 200 -12.73 -7.09 -15.93
CA THR A 200 -14.02 -7.75 -16.15
C THR A 200 -15.05 -7.32 -15.10
N THR A 201 -16.28 -7.08 -15.55
CA THR A 201 -17.39 -6.60 -14.70
C THR A 201 -18.12 -7.71 -13.95
N ALA A 202 -17.69 -8.96 -14.10
CA ALA A 202 -18.52 -10.15 -13.88
C ALA A 202 -18.33 -10.89 -12.54
N SER A 203 -17.49 -10.39 -11.62
CA SER A 203 -17.29 -11.03 -10.30
C SER A 203 -17.50 -10.07 -9.13
N PRO A 204 -18.41 -10.35 -8.18
CA PRO A 204 -18.76 -9.43 -7.10
C PRO A 204 -17.80 -9.51 -5.90
N ALA A 205 -16.52 -9.14 -6.10
CA ALA A 205 -15.59 -8.67 -5.04
C ALA A 205 -14.20 -8.26 -5.61
N THR A 206 -14.13 -7.11 -6.30
CA THR A 206 -12.86 -6.38 -6.57
C THR A 206 -11.69 -7.13 -7.27
N SER A 207 -12.00 -8.05 -8.19
CA SER A 207 -11.07 -8.70 -9.16
C SER A 207 -11.88 -9.30 -10.35
N THR A 208 -11.36 -9.72 -11.52
CA THR A 208 -9.99 -9.84 -12.10
C THR A 208 -9.97 -9.28 -13.57
N PRO A 209 -9.00 -9.69 -14.42
CA PRO A 209 -9.26 -10.33 -15.73
C PRO A 209 -8.97 -11.85 -15.67
N PRO A 210 -9.63 -12.70 -16.48
CA PRO A 210 -9.22 -14.11 -16.63
C PRO A 210 -7.93 -14.23 -17.45
N PRO A 211 -7.16 -15.32 -17.30
CA PRO A 211 -6.21 -15.74 -18.31
C PRO A 211 -6.96 -16.19 -19.57
N SER A 212 -6.45 -15.80 -20.73
CA SER A 212 -6.87 -16.29 -22.06
C SER A 212 -5.77 -17.14 -22.66
#